data_AF-A0A2U2MWZ1-F1
#
_entry.id   AF-A0A2U2MWZ1-F1
#
_cell.length_a   1.000
_cell.length_b   1.000
_cell.length_c   1.000
_cell.angle_alpha   90.00
_cell.angle_beta   90.00
_cell.angle_gamma   90.00
#
_symmetry.space_group_name_H-M   'P 1'
#
loop_
_entity.id
_entity.type
_entity.pdbx_description
1 polymer ?
#
loop_
_entity_poly.entity_id
_entity_poly.type
_entity_poly.pdbx_seq_one_letter_code
_entity_poly.pdbx_strand_id
1 'polypeptide(L)'
;MTAHIPAQPAREAAATRTVRQPTGLPGPAQLPDERVVARVRAGEVALFELIMRRYNRRLFRIARSILPDDAEAEDAVQDGYIRAYFQLAQFRGPEGFASWLCRIVRNEALMRLRRRAPASDPLSALERPAHREAATADPCSPTANPEAALHEAQLQRLLEAAIDELPEPFRSAFVLREVEQLSVAETAACLGVEPATVKTRVHRARLLLQRNMTAEVVSLLPRTFAFDGARCDRLVGRVFERLGVSARQWR
;
A
#
# COMPACT_ATOMS: atom_id res chain seq x y z
N MET A 1 -85.97 3.54 -6.34
CA MET A 1 -85.87 3.89 -7.77
C MET A 1 -84.41 4.24 -8.00
N THR A 2 -83.57 3.30 -8.46
CA THR A 2 -83.35 2.97 -9.90
C THR A 2 -82.83 4.21 -10.62
N ALA A 3 -81.68 4.30 -11.26
CA ALA A 3 -80.50 3.46 -11.49
C ALA A 3 -79.47 4.36 -12.21
N HIS A 4 -78.31 3.81 -12.56
CA HIS A 4 -77.54 4.06 -13.79
C HIS A 4 -76.13 4.67 -13.63
N ILE A 5 -75.16 3.76 -13.68
CA ILE A 5 -73.74 3.95 -14.08
C ILE A 5 -73.68 3.76 -15.61
N PRO A 6 -72.89 4.55 -16.37
CA PRO A 6 -71.65 4.04 -17.00
C PRO A 6 -70.48 5.07 -16.95
N ALA A 7 -69.25 4.70 -16.56
CA ALA A 7 -68.17 4.03 -17.31
C ALA A 7 -67.21 4.99 -18.07
N GLN A 8 -66.04 5.27 -17.43
CA GLN A 8 -64.64 5.35 -17.91
C GLN A 8 -64.26 6.03 -19.26
N PRO A 9 -62.97 6.31 -19.60
CA PRO A 9 -61.70 6.25 -18.85
C PRO A 9 -60.81 7.51 -19.00
N ALA A 10 -59.77 7.65 -18.16
CA ALA A 10 -58.64 8.55 -18.47
C ALA A 10 -57.30 7.89 -18.12
N ARG A 11 -56.81 7.13 -19.12
CA ARG A 11 -55.40 6.94 -19.54
C ARG A 11 -54.34 6.76 -18.45
N GLU A 12 -53.97 5.49 -18.24
CA GLU A 12 -52.63 5.09 -17.79
C GLU A 12 -51.55 5.68 -18.71
N ALA A 13 -50.74 6.59 -18.16
CA ALA A 13 -49.45 6.94 -18.74
C ALA A 13 -48.48 5.81 -18.40
N ALA A 14 -48.24 4.92 -19.37
CA ALA A 14 -47.18 3.93 -19.33
C ALA A 14 -45.82 4.64 -19.27
N ALA A 15 -45.31 4.86 -18.06
CA ALA A 15 -43.93 5.21 -17.84
C ALA A 15 -43.07 4.01 -18.22
N THR A 16 -42.55 4.02 -19.44
CA THR A 16 -41.60 3.05 -19.94
C THR A 16 -40.35 3.12 -19.07
N ARG A 17 -40.24 2.19 -18.12
CA ARG A 17 -39.08 2.03 -17.26
C ARG A 17 -37.95 1.47 -18.12
N THR A 18 -37.20 2.36 -18.77
CA THR A 18 -35.94 2.01 -19.44
C THR A 18 -34.97 1.52 -18.36
N VAL A 19 -34.94 0.19 -18.18
CA VAL A 19 -33.88 -0.48 -17.43
C VAL A 19 -32.60 -0.26 -18.24
N ARG A 20 -31.82 0.75 -17.86
CA ARG A 20 -30.42 0.88 -18.27
C ARG A 20 -29.69 -0.37 -17.76
N GLN A 21 -29.43 -1.33 -18.64
CA GLN A 21 -28.40 -2.33 -18.39
C GLN A 21 -27.06 -1.59 -18.28
N PRO A 22 -26.28 -1.76 -17.21
CA PRO A 22 -24.91 -1.27 -17.21
C PRO A 22 -24.08 -2.10 -18.20
N THR A 23 -23.92 -1.57 -19.40
CA THR A 23 -22.97 -2.05 -20.40
C THR A 23 -21.59 -1.61 -19.96
N GLY A 24 -20.75 -2.58 -19.60
CA GLY A 24 -19.35 -2.33 -19.26
C GLY A 24 -18.84 -3.36 -18.26
N LEU A 25 -18.32 -4.49 -18.76
CA LEU A 25 -17.44 -5.31 -17.95
C LEU A 25 -16.33 -4.39 -17.42
N PRO A 26 -16.08 -4.32 -16.10
CA PRO A 26 -15.01 -3.51 -15.56
C PRO A 26 -13.70 -3.89 -16.25
N GLY A 27 -12.97 -2.88 -16.73
CA GLY A 27 -11.64 -3.12 -17.29
C GLY A 27 -10.74 -3.84 -16.27
N PRO A 28 -9.67 -4.52 -16.69
CA PRO A 28 -8.86 -5.36 -15.80
C PRO A 28 -8.38 -4.62 -14.53
N ALA A 29 -8.14 -3.31 -14.58
CA ALA A 29 -7.77 -2.48 -13.44
C ALA A 29 -8.86 -2.34 -12.34
N GLN A 30 -10.13 -2.55 -12.69
CA GLN A 30 -11.31 -2.37 -11.83
C GLN A 30 -11.81 -3.69 -11.24
N LEU A 31 -11.17 -4.82 -11.57
CA LEU A 31 -11.53 -6.12 -10.99
C LEU A 31 -11.25 -6.10 -9.48
N PRO A 32 -12.23 -6.47 -8.63
CA PRO A 32 -12.01 -6.58 -7.19
C PRO A 32 -10.97 -7.66 -6.90
N ASP A 33 -10.18 -7.50 -5.84
CA ASP A 33 -9.06 -8.38 -5.51
C ASP A 33 -9.47 -9.85 -5.47
N GLU A 34 -10.65 -10.13 -4.94
CA GLU A 34 -11.24 -11.47 -4.83
C GLU A 34 -11.36 -12.17 -6.20
N ARG A 35 -11.80 -11.44 -7.22
CA ARG A 35 -11.96 -11.96 -8.58
C ARG A 35 -10.61 -12.19 -9.23
N VAL A 36 -9.66 -11.28 -9.01
CA VAL A 36 -8.28 -11.45 -9.48
C VAL A 36 -7.65 -12.69 -8.85
N VAL A 37 -7.74 -12.82 -7.52
CA VAL A 37 -7.22 -13.97 -6.76
C VAL A 37 -7.85 -15.28 -7.23
N ALA A 38 -9.16 -15.32 -7.45
CA ALA A 38 -9.84 -16.52 -7.95
C ALA A 38 -9.32 -16.96 -9.32
N ARG A 39 -9.09 -16.02 -10.24
CA ARG A 39 -8.57 -16.32 -11.60
C ARG A 39 -7.09 -16.72 -11.56
N VAL A 40 -6.28 -16.07 -10.73
CA VAL A 40 -4.88 -16.44 -10.53
C VAL A 40 -4.79 -17.89 -10.01
N ARG A 41 -5.66 -18.28 -9.06
CA ARG A 41 -5.75 -19.68 -8.60
C ARG A 41 -6.18 -20.66 -9.68
N ALA A 42 -6.97 -20.22 -10.66
CA ALA A 42 -7.38 -21.02 -11.81
C ALA A 42 -6.27 -21.15 -12.88
N GLY A 43 -5.08 -20.58 -12.65
CA GLY A 43 -3.93 -20.68 -13.55
C GLY A 43 -3.67 -19.43 -14.39
N GLU A 44 -4.50 -18.38 -14.28
CA GLU A 44 -4.28 -17.11 -14.97
C GLU A 44 -3.25 -16.24 -14.23
N VAL A 45 -2.01 -16.73 -14.13
CA VAL A 45 -0.94 -16.15 -13.31
C VAL A 45 -0.67 -14.68 -13.63
N ALA A 46 -0.75 -14.29 -14.91
CA ALA A 46 -0.52 -12.92 -15.37
C ALA A 46 -1.46 -11.90 -14.69
N LEU A 47 -2.66 -12.30 -14.27
CA LEU A 47 -3.58 -11.40 -13.57
C LEU A 47 -3.08 -10.98 -12.18
N PHE A 48 -2.08 -11.67 -11.62
CA PHE A 48 -1.47 -11.27 -10.36
C PHE A 48 -0.76 -9.90 -10.46
N GLU A 49 -0.41 -9.46 -11.67
CA GLU A 49 0.11 -8.11 -11.93
C GLU A 49 -0.84 -7.02 -11.42
N LEU A 50 -2.16 -7.22 -11.56
CA LEU A 50 -3.16 -6.25 -11.11
C LEU A 50 -3.08 -6.04 -9.60
N ILE A 51 -2.88 -7.13 -8.85
CA ILE A 51 -2.64 -7.08 -7.40
C ILE A 51 -1.31 -6.35 -7.12
N MET A 52 -0.24 -6.70 -7.82
CA MET A 52 1.06 -6.07 -7.62
C MET A 52 0.96 -4.56 -7.82
N ARG A 53 0.50 -4.11 -8.99
CA ARG A 53 0.38 -2.67 -9.32
C ARG A 53 -0.52 -1.92 -8.33
N ARG A 54 -1.59 -2.55 -7.84
CA ARG A 54 -2.50 -1.95 -6.85
C ARG A 54 -1.85 -1.72 -5.49
N TYR A 55 -0.96 -2.62 -5.05
CA TYR A 55 -0.42 -2.60 -3.69
C TYR A 55 1.06 -2.26 -3.58
N ASN A 56 1.82 -2.24 -4.68
CA ASN A 56 3.28 -2.07 -4.68
C ASN A 56 3.74 -0.87 -3.85
N ARG A 57 3.17 0.33 -4.09
CA ARG A 57 3.54 1.55 -3.36
C ARG A 57 3.32 1.39 -1.86
N ARG A 58 2.16 0.86 -1.47
CA ARG A 58 1.81 0.63 -0.06
C ARG A 58 2.77 -0.36 0.59
N LEU A 59 2.97 -1.52 -0.03
CA LEU A 59 3.83 -2.57 0.51
C LEU A 59 5.30 -2.13 0.58
N PHE A 60 5.76 -1.36 -0.41
CA PHE A 60 7.09 -0.76 -0.40
C PHE A 60 7.26 0.18 0.79
N ARG A 61 6.32 1.12 1.02
CA ARG A 61 6.39 2.04 2.16
C ARG A 61 6.37 1.32 3.50
N ILE A 62 5.60 0.24 3.61
CA ILE A 62 5.58 -0.61 4.79
C ILE A 62 6.93 -1.28 5.00
N ALA A 63 7.49 -1.92 3.95
CA ALA A 63 8.82 -2.53 4.02
C ALA A 63 9.90 -1.48 4.35
N ARG A 64 9.85 -0.31 3.73
CA ARG A 64 10.81 0.81 3.88
C ARG A 64 10.74 1.47 5.26
N SER A 65 9.58 1.42 5.91
CA SER A 65 9.44 1.84 7.31
C SER A 65 10.16 0.90 8.30
N ILE A 66 10.39 -0.36 7.89
CA ILE A 66 11.07 -1.39 8.70
C ILE A 66 12.55 -1.47 8.32
N LEU A 67 12.84 -1.46 7.02
CA LEU A 67 14.16 -1.54 6.41
C LEU A 67 14.56 -0.16 5.88
N PRO A 68 15.57 0.51 6.45
CA PRO A 68 15.97 1.85 6.01
C PRO A 68 16.59 1.92 4.61
N ASP A 69 16.82 0.77 3.96
CA ASP A 69 17.43 0.70 2.65
C ASP A 69 16.35 0.36 1.59
N ASP A 70 16.32 1.15 0.52
CA ASP A 70 15.35 1.00 -0.57
C ASP A 70 15.47 -0.36 -1.27
N ALA A 71 16.70 -0.83 -1.54
CA ALA A 71 16.91 -2.08 -2.24
C ALA A 71 16.49 -3.28 -1.36
N GLU A 72 16.85 -3.27 -0.08
CA GLU A 72 16.40 -4.26 0.89
C GLU A 72 14.86 -4.29 1.02
N ALA A 73 14.22 -3.11 0.99
CA ALA A 73 12.76 -2.97 1.03
C ALA A 73 12.11 -3.51 -0.25
N GLU A 74 12.62 -3.17 -1.43
CA GLU A 74 12.15 -3.70 -2.71
C GLU A 74 12.25 -5.24 -2.76
N ASP A 75 13.36 -5.78 -2.30
CA ASP A 75 13.59 -7.21 -2.27
C ASP A 75 12.67 -7.92 -1.25
N ALA A 76 12.37 -7.28 -0.11
CA ALA A 76 11.40 -7.80 0.85
C ALA A 76 9.98 -7.86 0.26
N VAL A 77 9.61 -6.84 -0.53
CA VAL A 77 8.31 -6.83 -1.25
C VAL A 77 8.27 -7.92 -2.30
N GLN A 78 9.33 -8.11 -3.09
CA GLN A 78 9.40 -9.19 -4.09
C GLN A 78 9.27 -10.57 -3.46
N ASP A 79 10.07 -10.88 -2.44
CA ASP A 79 9.98 -12.15 -1.71
C ASP A 79 8.59 -12.32 -1.09
N GLY A 80 8.01 -11.24 -0.58
CA GLY A 80 6.65 -11.22 -0.06
C GLY A 80 5.60 -11.58 -1.10
N TYR A 81 5.68 -11.05 -2.33
CA TYR A 81 4.78 -11.41 -3.41
C TYR A 81 4.91 -12.87 -3.85
N ILE A 82 6.14 -13.37 -3.96
CA ILE A 82 6.40 -14.77 -4.31
C ILE A 82 5.81 -15.69 -3.24
N ARG A 83 6.06 -15.36 -1.97
CA ARG A 83 5.51 -16.10 -0.83
C ARG A 83 3.98 -16.03 -0.78
N ALA A 84 3.39 -14.87 -1.08
CA ALA A 84 1.95 -14.69 -1.18
C ALA A 84 1.37 -15.53 -2.32
N TYR A 85 2.00 -15.58 -3.48
CA TYR A 85 1.56 -16.40 -4.61
C TYR A 85 1.45 -17.88 -4.24
N PHE A 86 2.47 -18.44 -3.59
CA PHE A 86 2.43 -19.85 -3.15
C PHE A 86 1.45 -20.11 -2.00
N GLN A 87 1.21 -19.13 -1.13
CA GLN A 87 0.22 -19.23 -0.07
C GLN A 87 -1.20 -18.89 -0.54
N LEU A 88 -1.36 -18.45 -1.79
CA LEU A 88 -2.62 -17.94 -2.30
C LEU A 88 -3.70 -19.02 -2.23
N ALA A 89 -3.37 -20.30 -2.45
CA ALA A 89 -4.32 -21.42 -2.34
C ALA A 89 -4.90 -21.60 -0.91
N GLN A 90 -4.17 -21.20 0.12
CA GLN A 90 -4.56 -21.36 1.52
C GLN A 90 -5.35 -20.17 2.06
N PHE A 91 -5.41 -19.06 1.32
CA PHE A 91 -6.13 -17.85 1.73
C PHE A 91 -7.65 -18.09 1.64
N ARG A 92 -8.36 -18.08 2.78
CA ARG A 92 -9.76 -18.55 2.85
C ARG A 92 -10.83 -17.45 2.79
N GLY A 93 -10.48 -16.16 2.88
CA GLY A 93 -11.48 -15.10 3.05
C GLY A 93 -11.30 -13.95 2.05
N PRO A 94 -12.35 -13.48 1.36
CA PRO A 94 -12.26 -12.30 0.49
C PRO A 94 -11.90 -11.02 1.26
N GLU A 95 -12.39 -10.90 2.49
CA GLU A 95 -12.14 -9.76 3.36
C GLU A 95 -10.71 -9.78 3.91
N GLY A 96 -10.04 -8.62 3.89
CA GLY A 96 -8.73 -8.46 4.50
C GLY A 96 -7.56 -9.01 3.67
N PHE A 97 -7.71 -9.23 2.37
CA PHE A 97 -6.61 -9.58 1.47
C PHE A 97 -5.43 -8.60 1.58
N ALA A 98 -5.70 -7.30 1.58
CA ALA A 98 -4.69 -6.26 1.76
C ALA A 98 -3.92 -6.44 3.08
N SER A 99 -4.62 -6.71 4.18
CA SER A 99 -4.02 -6.94 5.50
C SER A 99 -3.22 -8.25 5.56
N TRP A 100 -3.68 -9.30 4.87
CA TRP A 100 -2.95 -10.56 4.75
C TRP A 100 -1.65 -10.37 3.96
N LEU A 101 -1.71 -9.72 2.80
CA LEU A 101 -0.55 -9.44 1.97
C LEU A 101 0.46 -8.54 2.69
N CYS A 102 -0.04 -7.50 3.38
CA CYS A 102 0.79 -6.65 4.24
C CYS A 102 1.53 -7.45 5.31
N ARG A 103 0.85 -8.39 6.00
CA ARG A 103 1.49 -9.21 7.03
C ARG A 103 2.62 -10.06 6.46
N ILE A 104 2.46 -10.59 5.24
CA ILE A 104 3.52 -11.34 4.57
C ILE A 104 4.74 -10.45 4.34
N VAL A 105 4.56 -9.30 3.68
CA VAL A 105 5.67 -8.36 3.39
C VAL A 105 6.33 -7.84 4.67
N ARG A 106 5.55 -7.46 5.68
CA ARG A 106 6.08 -7.03 6.99
C ARG A 106 6.93 -8.13 7.61
N ASN A 107 6.48 -9.37 7.58
CA ASN A 107 7.23 -10.49 8.16
C ASN A 107 8.55 -10.72 7.42
N GLU A 108 8.57 -10.61 6.08
CA GLU A 108 9.82 -10.65 5.30
C GLU A 108 10.78 -9.52 5.68
N ALA A 109 10.26 -8.29 5.81
CA ALA A 109 11.05 -7.13 6.22
C ALA A 109 11.62 -7.28 7.64
N LEU A 110 10.82 -7.72 8.61
CA LEU A 110 11.27 -7.99 9.98
C LEU A 110 12.30 -9.13 10.03
N MET A 111 12.15 -10.17 9.22
CA MET A 111 13.11 -11.26 9.15
C MET A 111 14.47 -10.75 8.65
N ARG A 112 14.48 -9.93 7.61
CA ARG A 112 15.69 -9.29 7.09
C ARG A 112 16.34 -8.36 8.12
N LEU A 113 15.54 -7.52 8.79
CA LEU A 113 16.03 -6.62 9.84
C LEU A 113 16.71 -7.41 10.98
N ARG A 114 16.12 -8.53 11.42
CA ARG A 114 16.70 -9.39 12.47
C ARG A 114 18.01 -10.05 12.06
N ARG A 115 18.19 -10.38 10.78
CA ARG A 115 19.46 -10.94 10.28
C ARG A 115 20.58 -9.90 10.28
N ARG A 116 20.24 -8.62 10.23
CA ARG A 116 21.18 -7.48 10.23
C ARG A 116 21.66 -7.09 11.64
N ALA A 117 20.82 -7.31 12.66
CA ALA A 117 21.17 -7.01 14.04
C ALA A 117 21.76 -8.27 14.74
N PRO A 118 22.96 -8.21 15.36
CA PRO A 118 23.37 -9.25 16.30
C PRO A 118 22.31 -9.36 17.39
N ALA A 119 21.88 -10.58 17.72
CA ALA A 119 20.78 -10.90 18.63
C ALA A 119 20.76 -10.00 19.88
N SER A 120 19.97 -8.95 19.85
CA SER A 120 19.73 -8.06 20.98
C SER A 120 18.26 -7.67 20.97
N ASP A 121 17.67 -7.77 22.17
CA ASP A 121 16.24 -7.71 22.48
C ASP A 121 15.51 -6.52 21.78
N PRO A 122 14.34 -6.74 21.12
CA PRO A 122 13.59 -5.71 20.41
C PRO A 122 13.23 -4.47 21.24
N LEU A 123 13.24 -4.56 22.57
CA LEU A 123 12.92 -3.46 23.47
C LEU A 123 14.15 -2.66 23.96
N SER A 124 15.38 -3.16 23.75
CA SER A 124 16.62 -2.55 24.25
C SER A 124 17.20 -1.48 23.32
N ALA A 125 16.68 -1.31 22.11
CA ALA A 125 17.26 -0.42 21.09
C ALA A 125 16.74 1.04 21.16
N LEU A 126 16.41 1.54 22.35
CA LEU A 126 15.93 2.91 22.55
C LEU A 126 17.01 3.99 22.42
N GLU A 127 18.28 3.62 22.31
CA GLU A 127 19.39 4.56 22.15
C GLU A 127 20.32 4.08 21.04
N ARG A 128 20.13 4.58 19.83
CA ARG A 128 21.18 4.60 18.80
C ARG A 128 20.86 5.68 17.76
N PRO A 129 21.65 6.77 17.68
CA PRO A 129 21.61 7.65 16.53
C PRO A 129 22.40 6.96 15.41
N ALA A 130 21.70 6.36 14.46
CA ALA A 130 22.34 5.84 13.26
C ALA A 130 22.37 6.97 12.22
N HIS A 131 23.43 7.77 12.21
CA HIS A 131 23.77 8.59 11.04
C HIS A 131 24.02 7.64 9.87
N ARG A 132 23.22 7.76 8.79
CA ARG A 132 23.55 7.15 7.51
C ARG A 132 22.93 7.89 6.34
N GLU A 133 23.72 7.96 5.28
CA GLU A 133 23.53 8.73 4.07
C GLU A 133 22.21 8.36 3.38
N ALA A 134 21.41 9.39 3.06
CA ALA A 134 20.17 9.25 2.35
C ALA A 134 20.44 8.67 0.95
N ALA A 135 19.93 7.47 0.68
CA ALA A 135 19.90 6.91 -0.65
C ALA A 135 19.13 7.87 -1.58
N THR A 136 19.73 8.20 -2.71
CA THR A 136 19.24 9.17 -3.68
C THR A 136 17.90 8.72 -4.27
N ALA A 137 16.81 9.38 -3.90
CA ALA A 137 15.55 9.30 -4.62
C ALA A 137 15.70 10.00 -5.99
N ASP A 138 15.33 9.30 -7.06
CA ASP A 138 15.40 9.77 -8.45
C ASP A 138 14.25 10.78 -8.69
N PRO A 139 14.51 12.06 -9.00
CA PRO A 139 13.46 13.04 -9.19
C PRO A 139 12.94 12.96 -10.63
N CYS A 140 11.74 12.41 -10.83
CA CYS A 140 11.06 12.53 -12.12
C CYS A 140 9.56 12.81 -11.97
N SER A 141 9.22 14.10 -12.08
CA SER A 141 7.96 14.56 -12.66
C SER A 141 8.20 15.91 -13.35
N PRO A 142 7.79 16.11 -14.61
CA PRO A 142 8.02 17.37 -15.30
C PRO A 142 6.81 18.30 -15.10
N THR A 143 6.82 19.22 -14.12
CA THR A 143 5.99 20.43 -14.19
C THR A 143 6.58 21.64 -13.46
N ALA A 144 6.36 22.81 -14.07
CA ALA A 144 6.31 24.17 -13.51
C ALA A 144 7.34 24.57 -12.42
N ASN A 145 8.26 25.45 -12.83
CA ASN A 145 9.30 26.10 -12.03
C ASN A 145 10.34 25.16 -11.37
N PRO A 146 11.52 24.97 -11.98
CA PRO A 146 12.54 24.04 -11.48
C PRO A 146 13.03 24.36 -10.06
N GLU A 147 13.01 25.62 -9.64
CA GLU A 147 13.40 26.01 -8.28
C GLU A 147 12.43 25.49 -7.21
N ALA A 148 11.12 25.54 -7.48
CA ALA A 148 10.10 25.04 -6.57
C ALA A 148 10.17 23.50 -6.44
N ALA A 149 10.40 22.80 -7.55
CA ALA A 149 10.56 21.34 -7.55
C ALA A 149 11.81 20.89 -6.76
N LEU A 150 12.94 21.61 -6.90
CA LEU A 150 14.15 21.33 -6.13
C LEU A 150 13.95 21.57 -4.64
N HIS A 151 13.31 22.68 -4.27
CA HIS A 151 12.98 23.00 -2.87
C HIS A 151 12.10 21.91 -2.24
N GLU A 152 11.05 21.47 -2.95
CA GLU A 152 10.16 20.42 -2.48
C GLU A 152 10.90 19.08 -2.29
N ALA A 153 11.74 18.69 -3.25
CA ALA A 153 12.54 17.46 -3.18
C ALA A 153 13.55 17.50 -2.01
N GLN A 154 14.05 18.68 -1.65
CA GLN A 154 14.95 18.84 -0.50
C GLN A 154 14.19 18.69 0.81
N LEU A 155 12.99 19.28 0.93
CA LEU A 155 12.13 19.11 2.10
C LEU A 155 11.66 17.65 2.27
N GLN A 156 11.32 16.96 1.18
CA GLN A 156 10.97 15.54 1.20
C GLN A 156 12.12 14.69 1.75
N ARG A 157 13.37 14.94 1.32
CA ARG A 157 14.56 14.23 1.81
C ARG A 157 14.80 14.47 3.31
N LEU A 158 14.62 15.70 3.79
CA LEU A 158 14.74 16.01 5.21
C LEU A 158 13.67 15.28 6.05
N LEU A 159 12.44 15.22 5.53
CA LEU A 159 11.33 14.50 6.15
C LEU A 159 11.59 12.99 6.20
N GLU A 160 12.05 12.39 5.10
CA GLU A 160 12.43 10.97 5.05
C GLU A 160 13.54 10.65 6.04
N ALA A 161 14.60 11.47 6.09
CA ALA A 161 15.69 11.30 7.04
C ALA A 161 15.21 11.36 8.50
N ALA A 162 14.35 12.33 8.83
CA ALA A 162 13.79 12.45 10.18
C ALA A 162 12.88 11.25 10.54
N ILE A 163 12.13 10.70 9.57
CA ILE A 163 11.35 9.47 9.78
C ILE A 163 12.29 8.27 9.98
N ASP A 164 13.39 8.19 9.23
CA ASP A 164 14.38 7.12 9.35
C ASP A 164 15.10 7.12 10.70
N GLU A 165 15.21 8.25 11.38
CA GLU A 165 15.77 8.32 12.75
C GLU A 165 14.84 7.71 13.81
N LEU A 166 13.55 7.53 13.53
CA LEU A 166 12.62 6.93 14.48
C LEU A 166 12.95 5.45 14.74
N PRO A 167 12.85 4.97 15.99
CA PRO A 167 12.85 3.53 16.27
C PRO A 167 11.76 2.80 15.45
N GLU A 168 12.10 1.61 14.91
CA GLU A 168 11.25 0.87 13.97
C GLU A 168 9.77 0.77 14.40
N PRO A 169 9.43 0.40 15.66
CA PRO A 169 8.03 0.22 16.03
C PRO A 169 7.21 1.51 15.93
N PHE A 170 7.87 2.67 16.09
CA PHE A 170 7.25 3.99 15.96
C PHE A 170 7.23 4.44 14.51
N ARG A 171 8.32 4.19 13.77
CA ARG A 171 8.44 4.49 12.34
C ARG A 171 7.35 3.79 11.54
N SER A 172 7.21 2.47 11.70
CA SER A 172 6.22 1.68 10.96
C SER A 172 4.80 2.14 11.30
N ALA A 173 4.47 2.31 12.58
CA ALA A 173 3.16 2.83 12.98
C ALA A 173 2.86 4.22 12.40
N PHE A 174 3.85 5.12 12.34
CA PHE A 174 3.71 6.45 11.78
C PHE A 174 3.49 6.41 10.26
N VAL A 175 4.30 5.67 9.52
CA VAL A 175 4.17 5.54 8.05
C VAL A 175 2.80 4.97 7.68
N LEU A 176 2.34 3.90 8.34
CA LEU A 176 1.03 3.31 8.04
C LEU A 176 -0.14 4.28 8.30
N ARG A 177 -0.02 5.17 9.30
CA ARG A 177 -1.10 6.06 9.74
C ARG A 177 -1.11 7.43 9.07
N GLU A 178 0.06 8.03 8.90
CA GLU A 178 0.17 9.41 8.42
C GLU A 178 0.51 9.46 6.92
N VAL A 179 1.30 8.50 6.41
CA VAL A 179 1.68 8.44 4.99
C VAL A 179 0.66 7.62 4.19
N GLU A 180 0.35 6.40 4.66
CA GLU A 180 -0.60 5.50 3.98
C GLU A 180 -2.07 5.72 4.38
N GLN A 181 -2.31 6.55 5.41
CA GLN A 181 -3.64 6.91 5.89
C GLN A 181 -4.55 5.72 6.27
N LEU A 182 -3.97 4.55 6.57
CA LEU A 182 -4.73 3.35 6.97
C LEU A 182 -5.43 3.60 8.29
N SER A 183 -6.63 3.08 8.51
CA SER A 183 -7.29 3.18 9.83
C SER A 183 -6.47 2.55 10.96
N VAL A 184 -6.82 2.85 12.21
CA VAL A 184 -6.18 2.23 13.38
C VAL A 184 -6.33 0.70 13.36
N ALA A 185 -7.50 0.20 12.95
CA ALA A 185 -7.77 -1.23 12.85
C ALA A 185 -6.94 -1.90 11.74
N GLU A 186 -6.87 -1.29 10.56
CA GLU A 186 -6.01 -1.79 9.47
C GLU A 186 -4.54 -1.77 9.87
N THR A 187 -4.07 -0.69 10.50
CA THR A 187 -2.70 -0.58 10.99
C THR A 187 -2.39 -1.66 12.03
N ALA A 188 -3.30 -1.90 12.97
CA ALA A 188 -3.17 -2.95 13.98
C ALA A 188 -3.07 -4.34 13.34
N ALA A 189 -3.95 -4.66 12.40
CA ALA A 189 -3.92 -5.90 11.65
C ALA A 189 -2.61 -6.04 10.82
N CYS A 190 -2.17 -4.95 10.21
CA CYS A 190 -0.94 -4.87 9.43
C CYS A 190 0.31 -5.03 10.27
N LEU A 191 0.34 -4.54 11.52
CA LEU A 191 1.48 -4.62 12.44
C LEU A 191 1.43 -5.82 13.40
N GLY A 192 0.28 -6.49 13.53
CA GLY A 192 0.10 -7.61 14.45
C GLY A 192 0.14 -7.19 15.92
N VAL A 193 -0.42 -6.01 16.22
CA VAL A 193 -0.49 -5.42 17.57
C VAL A 193 -1.91 -4.95 17.88
N GLU A 194 -2.18 -4.64 19.14
CA GLU A 194 -3.48 -4.10 19.54
C GLU A 194 -3.74 -2.68 18.98
N PRO A 195 -4.99 -2.31 18.66
CA PRO A 195 -5.35 -0.96 18.22
C PRO A 195 -4.91 0.15 19.18
N ALA A 196 -4.92 -0.13 20.50
CA ALA A 196 -4.43 0.80 21.51
C ALA A 196 -2.92 1.07 21.36
N THR A 197 -2.13 0.03 21.07
CA THR A 197 -0.68 0.13 20.85
C THR A 197 -0.36 1.00 19.64
N VAL A 198 -1.17 0.94 18.58
CA VAL A 198 -1.01 1.82 17.41
C VAL A 198 -1.11 3.29 17.80
N LYS A 199 -2.14 3.66 18.56
CA LYS A 199 -2.34 5.06 19.00
C LYS A 199 -1.15 5.57 19.81
N THR A 200 -0.67 4.77 20.76
CA THR A 200 0.50 5.11 21.58
C THR A 200 1.76 5.27 20.74
N ARG A 201 2.02 4.35 19.80
CA ARG A 201 3.20 4.39 18.93
C ARG A 201 3.19 5.62 18.01
N VAL A 202 2.04 5.94 17.40
CA VAL A 202 1.90 7.14 16.55
C VAL A 202 2.09 8.41 17.36
N HIS A 203 1.50 8.48 18.56
CA HIS A 203 1.68 9.65 19.43
C HIS A 203 3.15 9.84 19.80
N ARG A 204 3.85 8.75 20.18
CA ARG A 204 5.29 8.79 20.46
C ARG A 204 6.12 9.19 19.23
N ALA A 205 5.81 8.66 18.06
CA ALA A 205 6.46 9.05 16.80
C ALA A 205 6.31 10.56 16.54
N ARG A 206 5.11 11.11 16.70
CA ARG A 206 4.86 12.55 16.54
C ARG A 206 5.68 13.38 17.52
N LEU A 207 5.79 12.98 18.79
CA LEU A 207 6.62 13.70 19.77
C LEU A 207 8.11 13.68 19.41
N LEU A 208 8.61 12.56 18.88
CA LEU A 208 9.98 12.44 18.42
C LEU A 208 10.25 13.32 17.19
N LEU A 209 9.30 13.39 16.25
CA LEU A 209 9.41 14.21 15.04
C LEU A 209 9.15 15.72 15.30
N GLN A 210 8.33 16.06 16.29
CA GLN A 210 7.99 17.45 16.64
C GLN A 210 9.18 18.30 17.06
N ARG A 211 10.31 17.69 17.43
CA ARG A 211 11.54 18.44 17.69
C ARG A 211 12.07 19.13 16.42
N ASN A 212 11.65 18.69 15.22
CA ASN A 212 12.27 19.08 13.94
C ASN A 212 11.28 19.45 12.79
N MET A 213 9.95 19.41 12.96
CA MET A 213 9.00 19.57 11.84
C MET A 213 8.03 20.76 11.97
N THR A 214 8.02 21.63 10.96
CA THR A 214 7.00 22.67 10.76
C THR A 214 5.78 22.14 10.00
N ALA A 215 4.63 22.83 10.06
CA ALA A 215 3.40 22.43 9.37
C ALA A 215 3.56 22.29 7.85
N GLU A 216 4.46 23.08 7.25
CA GLU A 216 4.80 23.00 5.83
C GLU A 216 5.42 21.65 5.45
N VAL A 217 6.33 21.13 6.28
CA VAL A 217 6.97 19.82 6.08
C VAL A 217 5.96 18.68 6.18
N VAL A 218 5.00 18.77 7.10
CA VAL A 218 3.95 17.75 7.28
C VAL A 218 3.10 17.56 6.02
N SER A 219 2.89 18.61 5.21
CA SER A 219 2.13 18.52 3.96
C SER A 219 2.76 17.60 2.90
N LEU A 220 4.07 17.33 3.03
CA LEU A 220 4.84 16.51 2.09
C LEU A 220 4.82 15.02 2.41
N LEU A 221 4.24 14.61 3.55
CA LEU A 221 4.15 13.21 3.98
C LEU A 221 3.68 12.24 2.88
N PRO A 222 2.63 12.53 2.08
CA PRO A 222 2.16 11.62 1.04
C PRO A 222 3.17 11.36 -0.09
N ARG A 223 4.19 12.20 -0.23
CA ARG A 223 5.23 12.10 -1.28
C ARG A 223 6.51 11.45 -0.79
N THR A 224 6.65 11.24 0.52
CA THR A 224 7.78 10.50 1.09
C THR A 224 7.78 9.04 0.63
N PHE A 225 8.99 8.47 0.58
CA PHE A 225 9.27 7.11 0.13
C PHE A 225 8.61 6.85 -1.23
N ALA A 226 9.00 7.65 -2.22
CA ALA A 226 8.44 7.61 -3.55
C ALA A 226 8.62 6.21 -4.18
N PHE A 227 7.53 5.70 -4.75
CA PHE A 227 7.52 4.46 -5.51
C PHE A 227 6.76 4.71 -6.81
N ASP A 228 7.49 4.72 -7.93
CA ASP A 228 7.04 5.21 -9.23
C ASP A 228 6.82 4.09 -10.26
N GLY A 229 6.50 4.48 -11.50
CA GLY A 229 6.24 3.55 -12.60
C GLY A 229 7.42 2.65 -12.92
N ALA A 230 8.64 3.19 -13.02
CA ALA A 230 9.82 2.41 -13.37
C ALA A 230 10.20 1.41 -12.27
N ARG A 231 10.11 1.79 -10.99
CA ARG A 231 10.28 0.85 -9.86
C ARG A 231 9.17 -0.20 -9.84
N CYS A 232 7.94 0.19 -10.11
CA CYS A 232 6.79 -0.72 -10.19
C CYS A 232 7.00 -1.79 -11.27
N ASP A 233 7.40 -1.38 -12.49
CA ASP A 233 7.61 -2.29 -13.61
C ASP A 233 8.76 -3.27 -13.35
N ARG A 234 9.87 -2.78 -12.78
CA ARG A 234 10.98 -3.66 -12.37
C ARG A 234 10.58 -4.67 -11.31
N LEU A 235 9.77 -4.25 -10.34
CA LEU A 235 9.29 -5.13 -9.28
C LEU A 235 8.39 -6.23 -9.85
N VAL A 236 7.40 -5.87 -10.68
CA VAL A 236 6.52 -6.82 -11.35
C VAL A 236 7.32 -7.81 -12.21
N GLY A 237 8.25 -7.29 -13.03
CA GLY A 237 9.10 -8.10 -13.89
C GLY A 237 9.91 -9.14 -13.10
N ARG A 238 10.60 -8.73 -12.02
CA ARG A 238 11.39 -9.62 -11.17
C ARG A 238 10.54 -10.71 -10.50
N VAL A 239 9.34 -10.36 -10.04
CA VAL A 239 8.44 -11.35 -9.44
C VAL A 239 8.01 -12.38 -10.49
N PHE A 240 7.59 -11.94 -11.69
CA PHE A 240 7.18 -12.87 -12.73
C PHE A 240 8.30 -13.75 -13.28
N GLU A 241 9.51 -13.21 -13.42
CA GLU A 241 10.69 -13.98 -13.78
C GLU A 241 10.93 -15.11 -12.76
N ARG A 242 10.87 -14.81 -11.46
CA ARG A 242 11.03 -15.82 -10.39
C ARG A 242 9.88 -16.81 -10.30
N LEU A 243 8.68 -16.43 -10.74
CA LEU A 243 7.52 -17.33 -10.85
C LEU A 243 7.54 -18.16 -12.16
N GLY A 244 8.51 -17.95 -13.06
CA GLY A 244 8.62 -18.68 -14.32
C GLY A 244 7.59 -18.29 -15.38
N VAL A 245 6.98 -17.09 -15.27
CA VAL A 245 5.98 -16.58 -16.23
C VAL A 245 6.71 -15.91 -17.40
N SER A 246 6.48 -16.40 -18.62
CA SER A 246 7.20 -15.91 -19.80
C SER A 246 6.73 -14.50 -20.20
N ALA A 247 7.67 -13.61 -20.58
CA ALA A 247 7.41 -12.20 -20.92
C ALA A 247 6.40 -11.97 -22.06
N ARG A 248 6.04 -13.00 -22.82
CA ARG A 248 5.00 -12.93 -23.87
C ARG A 248 3.57 -13.04 -23.34
N GLN A 249 3.38 -13.40 -22.07
CA GLN A 249 2.05 -13.64 -21.48
C GLN A 249 1.46 -12.43 -20.75
N TRP A 250 2.22 -11.33 -20.58
CA TRP A 250 1.77 -10.17 -19.78
C TRP A 250 2.13 -8.77 -20.35
N ARG A 251 2.75 -8.69 -21.54
CA ARG A 251 2.90 -7.41 -22.27
C ARG A 251 1.59 -6.95 -22.91
#